data_AF-A0A6C0ENY2-F1
#
_entry.id   AF-A0A6C0ENY2-F1
#
_cell.length_a   1.000
_cell.length_b   1.000
_cell.length_c   1.000
_cell.angle_alpha   90.00
_cell.angle_beta   90.00
_cell.angle_gamma   90.00
#
_symmetry.space_group_name_H-M   'P 1'
#
loop_
_entity.id
_entity.type
_entity.pdbx_description
1 polymer ?
#
loop_
_entity_poly.entity_id
_entity_poly.type
_entity_poly.pdbx_seq_one_letter_code
_entity_poly.pdbx_strand_id
1 'polypeptide(L)'
;MSSDDSFTTMWNLLFPPELWAPLEDIIDSVTRTTIFFMIVLGTVYLIALYGELSHWNPQTMFWGIVITYIVVAIIIIAVASMFSPFKLFGVEVFNSAPNTCVGQKGSLEGGLCYNNCRQNFHGLGVRCYADSVGIGPGTVVGLEPCRDGYRTEGLVCSNVGWDSCKYNTVIGCIGGFTGDFYGRLNNGGVCPGPQDFGGNFDDEYKKWKKSNDKPDPVIDPHTQKMETAAQANTAGHKTCDDIATVGNDKHTEKIDGLCYKKCPADYPQHIPGAPYLCYKGGDLSYDRGGGDVPAMFSFFQKYTWP
;
A
#
# COMPACT_ATOMS: atom_id res chain seq x y z
N MET A 1 13.64 25.31 -12.41
CA MET A 1 13.79 25.61 -10.97
C MET A 1 12.86 26.76 -10.67
N SER A 2 11.70 26.44 -10.08
CA SER A 2 10.64 27.44 -9.84
C SER A 2 11.03 28.33 -8.66
N SER A 3 10.58 29.56 -8.70
CA SER A 3 10.76 30.60 -7.68
C SER A 3 10.22 30.23 -6.29
N ASP A 4 9.42 29.18 -6.20
CA ASP A 4 8.68 28.79 -5.00
C ASP A 4 9.57 28.09 -3.95
N ASP A 5 10.66 27.46 -4.39
CA ASP A 5 11.60 26.78 -3.48
C ASP A 5 12.47 27.76 -2.68
N SER A 6 12.77 28.95 -3.21
CA SER A 6 13.66 29.90 -2.51
C SER A 6 12.98 30.59 -1.34
N PHE A 7 11.69 30.92 -1.48
CA PHE A 7 10.94 31.60 -0.43
C PHE A 7 10.63 30.65 0.72
N THR A 8 10.20 29.43 0.43
CA THR A 8 9.96 28.39 1.45
C THR A 8 11.23 28.01 2.20
N THR A 9 12.37 27.92 1.52
CA THR A 9 13.66 27.64 2.17
C THR A 9 14.11 28.80 3.06
N MET A 10 13.97 30.04 2.61
CA MET A 10 14.29 31.24 3.40
C MET A 10 13.32 31.41 4.59
N TRP A 11 12.04 31.10 4.39
CA TRP A 11 11.01 31.12 5.44
C TRP A 11 11.28 30.07 6.51
N ASN A 12 11.61 28.84 6.13
CA ASN A 12 11.97 27.78 7.08
C ASN A 12 13.28 28.06 7.83
N LEU A 13 14.18 28.87 7.27
CA LEU A 13 15.42 29.29 7.93
C LEU A 13 15.20 30.40 8.97
N LEU A 14 14.34 31.39 8.65
CA LEU A 14 13.99 32.50 9.54
C LEU A 14 12.93 32.11 10.59
N PHE A 15 12.06 31.17 10.24
CA PHE A 15 10.95 30.67 11.05
C PHE A 15 11.02 29.15 11.11
N PRO A 16 11.95 28.58 11.90
CA PRO A 16 12.02 27.13 12.07
C PRO A 16 10.69 26.62 12.64
N PRO A 17 10.01 25.67 11.96
CA PRO A 17 8.67 25.23 12.33
C PRO A 17 8.59 24.65 13.75
N GLU A 18 9.70 24.13 14.28
CA GLU A 18 9.77 23.60 15.64
C GLU A 18 9.66 24.66 16.74
N LEU A 19 10.01 25.92 16.44
CA LEU A 19 9.91 27.04 17.39
C LEU A 19 8.60 27.82 17.23
N TRP A 20 8.06 27.87 16.01
CA TRP A 20 6.89 28.69 15.69
C TRP A 20 5.56 27.96 15.80
N ALA A 21 5.51 26.64 15.56
CA ALA A 21 4.29 25.85 15.78
C ALA A 21 3.68 26.04 17.19
N PRO A 22 4.45 25.96 18.30
CA PRO A 22 3.88 26.20 19.63
C PRO A 22 3.46 27.66 19.84
N LEU A 23 4.09 28.62 19.17
CA LEU A 23 3.72 30.04 19.27
C LEU A 23 2.45 30.35 18.47
N GLU A 24 2.30 29.76 17.28
CA GLU A 24 1.10 29.86 16.45
C GLU A 24 -0.12 29.24 17.15
N ASP A 25 0.06 28.08 17.80
CA ASP A 25 -0.99 27.47 18.61
C ASP A 25 -1.43 28.37 19.78
N ILE A 26 -0.48 29.04 20.44
CA ILE A 26 -0.78 30.02 21.50
C ILE A 26 -1.49 31.24 20.93
N ILE A 27 -1.04 31.78 19.80
CA ILE A 27 -1.63 32.97 19.16
C ILE A 27 -3.05 32.67 18.69
N ASP A 28 -3.31 31.53 18.03
CA ASP A 28 -4.65 31.14 17.59
C ASP A 28 -5.58 30.95 18.81
N SER A 29 -5.08 30.30 19.87
CA SER A 29 -5.83 30.11 21.11
C SER A 29 -6.19 31.44 21.79
N VAL A 30 -5.23 32.36 21.94
CA VAL A 30 -5.44 33.68 22.55
C VAL A 30 -6.36 34.54 21.69
N THR A 31 -6.21 34.50 20.36
CA THR A 31 -7.04 35.27 19.43
C THR A 31 -8.50 34.83 19.50
N ARG A 32 -8.77 33.51 19.49
CA ARG A 32 -10.12 32.97 19.62
C ARG A 32 -10.74 33.29 20.98
N THR A 33 -9.95 33.24 22.06
CA THR A 33 -10.40 33.62 23.41
C THR A 33 -10.74 35.11 23.48
N THR A 34 -9.95 35.96 22.85
CA THR A 34 -10.17 37.41 22.78
C THR A 34 -11.44 37.75 22.00
N ILE A 35 -11.70 37.05 20.88
CA ILE A 35 -12.94 37.20 20.11
C ILE A 35 -14.16 36.82 20.96
N PHE A 36 -14.07 35.75 21.76
CA PHE A 36 -15.15 35.38 22.68
C PHE A 36 -15.47 36.49 23.68
N PHE A 37 -14.45 37.07 24.33
CA PHE A 37 -14.66 38.18 25.26
C PHE A 37 -15.22 39.44 24.57
N MET A 38 -14.78 39.73 23.34
CA MET A 38 -15.31 40.84 22.53
C MET A 38 -16.79 40.65 22.19
N ILE A 39 -17.22 39.42 21.88
CA ILE A 39 -18.63 39.10 21.61
C ILE A 39 -19.47 39.24 22.90
N VAL A 40 -18.97 38.75 24.04
CA VAL A 40 -19.66 38.90 25.34
C VAL A 40 -19.80 40.38 25.71
N LEU A 41 -18.73 41.16 25.59
CA LEU A 41 -18.78 42.61 25.88
C LEU A 41 -19.68 43.37 24.89
N GLY A 42 -19.62 43.01 23.60
CA GLY A 42 -20.47 43.58 22.56
C GLY A 42 -21.96 43.28 22.77
N THR A 43 -22.30 42.07 23.21
CA THR A 43 -23.69 41.70 23.52
C THR A 43 -24.22 42.43 24.75
N VAL A 44 -23.41 42.59 25.81
CA VAL A 44 -23.76 43.41 26.98
C VAL A 44 -23.99 44.87 26.59
N TYR A 45 -23.14 45.42 25.72
CA TYR A 45 -23.29 46.79 25.21
C TYR A 45 -24.59 46.96 24.39
N LEU A 46 -24.93 46.00 23.53
CA LEU A 46 -26.17 46.04 22.74
C LEU A 46 -27.43 45.96 23.61
N ILE A 47 -27.41 45.20 24.73
CA ILE A 47 -28.51 45.17 25.70
C ILE A 47 -28.70 46.55 26.35
N ALA A 48 -27.61 47.19 26.76
CA ALA A 48 -27.66 48.52 27.37
C ALA A 48 -28.25 49.57 26.40
N LEU A 49 -27.81 49.55 25.13
CA LEU A 49 -28.30 50.43 24.08
C LEU A 49 -29.80 50.20 23.78
N TYR A 50 -30.22 48.93 23.72
CA TYR A 50 -31.63 48.58 23.50
C TYR A 50 -32.54 48.96 24.69
N GLY A 51 -32.00 48.90 25.91
CA GLY A 51 -32.68 49.35 27.13
C GLY A 51 -33.03 50.85 27.09
N GLU A 52 -32.10 51.70 26.63
CA GLU A 52 -32.35 53.12 26.42
C GLU A 52 -33.41 53.39 25.36
N LEU A 53 -33.33 52.72 24.19
CA LEU A 53 -34.29 52.89 23.09
C LEU A 53 -35.73 52.47 23.48
N SER A 54 -35.88 51.48 24.35
CA SER A 54 -37.18 50.95 24.79
C SER A 54 -37.74 51.63 26.05
N HIS A 55 -37.09 52.69 26.54
CA HIS A 55 -37.47 53.41 27.77
C HIS A 55 -37.60 52.46 28.98
N TRP A 56 -36.76 51.42 29.03
CA TRP A 56 -36.71 50.48 30.15
C TRP A 56 -38.05 49.78 30.43
N ASN A 57 -38.81 49.41 29.40
CA ASN A 57 -39.99 48.57 29.61
C ASN A 57 -39.57 47.17 30.16
N PRO A 58 -40.07 46.76 31.33
CA PRO A 58 -39.61 45.53 31.99
C PRO A 58 -39.82 44.27 31.14
N GLN A 59 -40.89 44.25 30.33
CA GLN A 59 -41.26 43.08 29.55
C GLN A 59 -40.35 42.87 28.34
N THR A 60 -39.93 43.96 27.68
CA THR A 60 -38.99 43.90 26.55
C THR A 60 -37.57 43.60 27.02
N MET A 61 -37.18 44.11 28.20
CA MET A 61 -35.89 43.78 28.80
C MET A 61 -35.77 42.30 29.17
N PHE A 62 -36.82 41.70 29.73
CA PHE A 62 -36.83 40.29 30.10
C PHE A 62 -36.58 39.39 28.88
N TRP A 63 -37.32 39.60 27.78
CA TRP A 63 -37.13 38.82 26.55
C TRP A 63 -35.78 39.08 25.87
N GLY A 64 -35.28 40.32 25.91
CA GLY A 64 -33.94 40.66 25.41
C GLY A 64 -32.84 39.87 26.12
N ILE A 65 -32.87 39.83 27.46
CA ILE A 65 -31.89 39.08 28.26
C ILE A 65 -31.98 37.58 27.98
N VAL A 66 -33.20 37.01 27.91
CA VAL A 66 -33.40 35.58 27.64
C VAL A 66 -32.86 35.18 26.27
N ILE A 67 -33.16 35.97 25.22
CA ILE A 67 -32.66 35.70 23.87
C ILE A 67 -31.13 35.80 23.82
N THR A 68 -30.53 36.80 24.48
CA THR A 68 -29.07 36.89 24.55
C THR A 68 -28.46 35.70 25.28
N TYR A 69 -29.06 35.23 26.38
CA TYR A 69 -28.55 34.05 27.10
C TYR A 69 -28.61 32.79 26.23
N ILE A 70 -29.67 32.62 25.44
CA ILE A 70 -29.81 31.51 24.48
C ILE A 70 -28.75 31.62 23.37
N VAL A 71 -28.55 32.81 22.79
CA VAL A 71 -27.55 33.02 21.74
C VAL A 71 -26.13 32.79 22.28
N VAL A 72 -25.83 33.28 23.48
CA VAL A 72 -24.53 33.06 24.15
C VAL A 72 -24.35 31.57 24.46
N ALA A 73 -25.38 30.87 24.93
CA ALA A 73 -25.30 29.43 25.17
C ALA A 73 -25.06 28.64 23.87
N ILE A 74 -25.74 29.00 22.77
CA ILE A 74 -25.53 28.37 21.45
C ILE A 74 -24.11 28.65 20.95
N ILE A 75 -23.61 29.87 21.11
CA ILE A 75 -22.23 30.23 20.74
C ILE A 75 -21.23 29.47 21.60
N ILE A 76 -21.43 29.35 22.92
CA ILE A 76 -20.58 28.55 23.80
C ILE A 76 -20.54 27.08 23.36
N ILE A 77 -21.69 26.50 22.99
CA ILE A 77 -21.76 25.11 22.49
C ILE A 77 -21.01 24.98 21.15
N ALA A 78 -21.20 25.92 20.22
CA ALA A 78 -20.52 25.93 18.93
C ALA A 78 -18.99 26.11 19.09
N VAL A 79 -18.58 27.01 19.98
CA VAL A 79 -17.19 27.26 20.38
C VAL A 79 -16.61 26.00 21.02
N ALA A 80 -17.25 25.41 22.03
CA ALA A 80 -16.81 24.18 22.68
C ALA A 80 -16.57 23.02 21.68
N SER A 81 -17.38 22.93 20.62
CA SER A 81 -17.18 21.95 19.55
C SER A 81 -15.94 22.23 18.65
N MET A 82 -15.42 23.46 18.65
CA MET A 82 -14.23 23.86 17.88
C MET A 82 -12.91 23.78 18.68
N PHE A 83 -12.93 23.65 20.02
CA PHE A 83 -11.74 23.69 20.88
C PHE A 83 -11.13 22.32 21.23
N SER A 84 -11.44 21.26 20.47
CA SER A 84 -10.79 19.96 20.67
C SER A 84 -9.79 19.64 19.56
N PRO A 85 -8.51 19.34 19.88
CA PRO A 85 -7.89 19.28 21.22
C PRO A 85 -7.20 20.60 21.65
N PHE A 86 -7.23 20.91 22.96
CA PHE A 86 -6.47 22.02 23.56
C PHE A 86 -5.14 21.51 24.14
N LYS A 87 -4.02 21.95 23.56
CA LYS A 87 -2.65 21.56 23.95
C LYS A 87 -1.96 22.72 24.68
N LEU A 88 -1.45 22.47 25.88
CA LEU A 88 -0.61 23.42 26.61
C LEU A 88 0.75 22.75 26.88
N PHE A 89 1.84 23.34 26.39
CA PHE A 89 3.22 22.80 26.54
C PHE A 89 3.38 21.34 26.05
N GLY A 90 2.73 20.99 24.94
CA GLY A 90 2.80 19.62 24.39
C GLY A 90 2.00 18.57 25.18
N VAL A 91 1.31 18.97 26.24
CA VAL A 91 0.43 18.11 27.04
C VAL A 91 -1.03 18.47 26.73
N GLU A 92 -1.83 17.45 26.39
CA GLU A 92 -3.27 17.61 26.18
C GLU A 92 -3.96 17.81 27.53
N VAL A 93 -4.47 19.03 27.78
CA VAL A 93 -5.13 19.39 29.05
C VAL A 93 -6.62 19.03 29.01
N PHE A 94 -7.25 19.17 27.85
CA PHE A 94 -8.64 18.79 27.61
C PHE A 94 -8.82 18.25 26.20
N ASN A 95 -9.40 17.07 26.09
CA ASN A 95 -9.74 16.45 24.81
C ASN A 95 -11.17 15.89 24.91
N SER A 96 -12.08 16.48 24.13
CA SER A 96 -13.47 16.04 23.98
C SER A 96 -13.68 15.17 22.73
N ALA A 97 -12.60 14.82 22.02
CA ALA A 97 -12.65 13.88 20.93
C ALA A 97 -12.29 12.47 21.46
N PRO A 98 -13.04 11.43 21.07
CA PRO A 98 -12.77 10.03 21.41
C PRO A 98 -11.53 9.47 20.66
N ASN A 99 -10.44 10.21 20.58
CA ASN A 99 -9.29 9.90 19.72
C ASN A 99 -8.10 9.29 20.46
N THR A 100 -8.19 9.05 21.77
CA THR A 100 -7.10 8.41 22.53
C THR A 100 -7.57 7.10 23.15
N CYS A 101 -6.98 6.01 22.68
CA CYS A 101 -7.16 4.69 23.27
C CYS A 101 -6.12 4.45 24.36
N VAL A 102 -6.56 3.84 25.47
CA VAL A 102 -5.73 3.67 26.67
C VAL A 102 -5.48 2.20 26.99
N GLY A 103 -4.30 1.92 27.57
CA GLY A 103 -3.94 0.58 28.03
C GLY A 103 -3.52 -0.37 26.91
N GLN A 104 -3.97 -1.62 26.97
CA GLN A 104 -3.58 -2.68 26.00
C GLN A 104 -4.25 -2.52 24.62
N LYS A 105 -5.27 -1.65 24.53
CA LYS A 105 -5.98 -1.32 23.29
C LYS A 105 -5.46 -0.01 22.75
N GLY A 106 -4.44 -0.05 21.89
CA GLY A 106 -3.78 1.13 21.35
C GLY A 106 -4.23 1.53 19.94
N SER A 107 -4.96 0.67 19.22
CA SER A 107 -5.37 0.91 17.84
C SER A 107 -6.76 1.54 17.78
N LEU A 108 -6.85 2.81 17.39
CA LEU A 108 -8.13 3.49 17.15
C LEU A 108 -8.56 3.28 15.70
N GLU A 109 -9.64 2.54 15.48
CA GLU A 109 -10.18 2.28 14.14
C GLU A 109 -11.71 2.39 14.15
N GLY A 110 -12.28 3.15 13.22
CA GLY A 110 -13.74 3.33 13.15
C GLY A 110 -14.37 3.90 14.42
N GLY A 111 -13.62 4.67 15.22
CA GLY A 111 -14.08 5.25 16.48
C GLY A 111 -14.11 4.28 17.66
N LEU A 112 -13.52 3.08 17.53
CA LEU A 112 -13.39 2.09 18.60
C LEU A 112 -11.91 1.77 18.86
N CYS A 113 -11.61 1.41 20.10
CA CYS A 113 -10.28 1.02 20.55
C CYS A 113 -10.11 -0.49 20.52
N TYR A 114 -9.10 -0.98 19.79
CA TYR A 114 -8.80 -2.40 19.65
C TYR A 114 -7.41 -2.75 20.18
N ASN A 115 -7.23 -4.03 20.47
CA ASN A 115 -5.92 -4.58 20.82
C ASN A 115 -4.94 -4.40 19.65
N ASN A 116 -3.67 -4.15 19.99
CA ASN A 116 -2.62 -4.07 18.98
C ASN A 116 -2.44 -5.42 18.29
N CYS A 117 -2.18 -5.37 16.99
CA CYS A 117 -1.85 -6.56 16.23
C CYS A 117 -0.43 -7.05 16.57
N ARG A 118 -0.19 -8.34 16.35
CA ARG A 118 1.14 -8.96 16.41
C ARG A 118 2.00 -8.37 15.31
N GLN A 119 3.31 -8.51 15.45
CA GLN A 119 4.24 -8.05 14.42
C GLN A 119 3.91 -8.69 13.05
N ASN A 120 3.99 -7.90 11.99
CA ASN A 120 3.64 -8.27 10.60
C ASN A 120 2.14 -8.48 10.34
N PHE A 121 1.28 -7.90 11.17
CA PHE A 121 -0.16 -7.81 10.94
C PHE A 121 -0.62 -6.38 11.16
N HIS A 122 -1.56 -5.93 10.32
CA HIS A 122 -2.25 -4.66 10.49
C HIS A 122 -3.71 -4.87 10.90
N GLY A 123 -4.22 -3.89 11.62
CA GLY A 123 -5.58 -3.89 12.12
C GLY A 123 -6.59 -3.46 11.08
N LEU A 124 -7.72 -4.19 11.02
CA LEU A 124 -8.91 -3.71 10.34
C LEU A 124 -10.17 -4.16 11.10
N GLY A 125 -10.64 -3.31 12.01
CA GLY A 125 -11.82 -3.57 12.85
C GLY A 125 -11.56 -4.66 13.89
N VAL A 126 -12.38 -5.72 13.92
CA VAL A 126 -12.23 -6.81 14.92
C VAL A 126 -11.14 -7.84 14.57
N ARG A 127 -10.49 -7.71 13.41
CA ARG A 127 -9.47 -8.64 12.94
C ARG A 127 -8.12 -7.95 12.70
N CYS A 128 -7.07 -8.74 12.80
CA CYS A 128 -5.75 -8.44 12.29
C CYS A 128 -5.54 -9.24 11.00
N TYR A 129 -5.07 -8.59 9.94
CA TYR A 129 -4.71 -9.21 8.67
C TYR A 129 -3.20 -9.22 8.49
N ALA A 130 -2.65 -10.25 7.87
CA ALA A 130 -1.22 -10.34 7.62
C ALA A 130 -0.77 -9.19 6.70
N ASP A 131 0.37 -8.59 7.02
CA ASP A 131 0.98 -7.58 6.17
C ASP A 131 1.39 -8.20 4.84
N SER A 132 0.98 -7.55 3.76
CA SER A 132 1.17 -8.04 2.42
C SER A 132 1.85 -7.00 1.53
N VAL A 133 2.69 -7.48 0.62
CA VAL A 133 3.33 -6.64 -0.41
C VAL A 133 2.82 -7.05 -1.79
N GLY A 134 2.47 -6.04 -2.59
CA GLY A 134 2.05 -6.26 -3.97
C GLY A 134 3.25 -6.48 -4.89
N ILE A 135 3.20 -7.56 -5.66
CA ILE A 135 4.22 -7.89 -6.67
C ILE A 135 3.76 -7.57 -8.11
N GLY A 136 2.57 -6.98 -8.25
CA GLY A 136 1.95 -6.66 -9.53
C GLY A 136 1.02 -7.76 -10.05
N PRO A 137 0.23 -7.45 -11.09
CA PRO A 137 -0.66 -8.43 -11.71
C PRO A 137 0.14 -9.54 -12.38
N GLY A 138 -0.44 -10.74 -12.42
CA GLY A 138 0.14 -11.86 -13.17
C GLY A 138 0.02 -11.66 -14.67
N THR A 139 0.96 -12.23 -15.41
CA THR A 139 0.98 -12.26 -16.88
C THR A 139 0.51 -13.61 -17.39
N VAL A 140 0.07 -13.66 -18.66
CA VAL A 140 -0.32 -14.93 -19.27
C VAL A 140 0.90 -15.82 -19.49
N VAL A 141 0.70 -17.14 -19.34
CA VAL A 141 1.77 -18.11 -19.62
C VAL A 141 2.23 -18.06 -21.08
N GLY A 142 3.51 -18.33 -21.28
CA GLY A 142 4.10 -18.51 -22.59
C GLY A 142 3.85 -19.89 -23.18
N LEU A 143 3.98 -19.98 -24.50
CA LEU A 143 3.89 -21.24 -25.25
C LEU A 143 5.16 -22.07 -25.06
N GLU A 144 5.02 -23.37 -24.80
CA GLU A 144 6.19 -24.25 -24.67
C GLU A 144 7.02 -24.25 -25.96
N PRO A 145 8.36 -24.24 -25.88
CA PRO A 145 9.18 -24.36 -27.07
C PRO A 145 8.99 -25.72 -27.72
N CYS A 146 8.97 -25.75 -29.06
CA CYS A 146 8.95 -27.01 -29.78
C CYS A 146 10.24 -27.81 -29.53
N ARG A 147 10.09 -29.14 -29.39
CA ARG A 147 11.15 -30.15 -29.43
C ARG A 147 12.04 -29.96 -30.66
N ASP A 148 13.29 -30.39 -30.54
CA ASP A 148 14.21 -30.37 -31.67
C ASP A 148 13.67 -31.20 -32.84
N GLY A 149 13.77 -30.64 -34.06
CA GLY A 149 13.23 -31.24 -35.29
C GLY A 149 11.78 -30.87 -35.62
N TYR A 150 11.05 -30.17 -34.74
CA TYR A 150 9.71 -29.65 -35.03
C TYR A 150 9.77 -28.19 -35.47
N ARG A 151 8.96 -27.84 -36.45
CA ARG A 151 8.69 -26.44 -36.82
C ARG A 151 7.55 -25.88 -35.98
N THR A 152 7.65 -24.59 -35.69
CA THR A 152 6.64 -23.86 -34.91
C THR A 152 5.55 -23.37 -35.85
N GLU A 153 4.33 -23.86 -35.67
CA GLU A 153 3.13 -23.46 -36.42
C GLU A 153 2.13 -22.81 -35.45
N GLY A 154 2.46 -21.61 -34.97
CA GLY A 154 1.62 -20.87 -34.01
C GLY A 154 1.48 -21.61 -32.67
N LEU A 155 0.27 -22.10 -32.39
CA LEU A 155 -0.07 -22.83 -31.14
C LEU A 155 0.33 -24.32 -31.18
N VAL A 156 0.81 -24.80 -32.32
CA VAL A 156 1.11 -26.21 -32.55
C VAL A 156 2.56 -26.36 -33.01
N CYS A 157 3.19 -27.46 -32.61
CA CYS A 157 4.46 -27.90 -33.17
C CYS A 157 4.19 -29.01 -34.17
N SER A 158 4.80 -28.93 -35.35
CA SER A 158 4.64 -29.95 -36.40
C SER A 158 5.99 -30.48 -36.85
N ASN A 159 6.04 -31.77 -37.18
CA ASN A 159 7.15 -32.38 -37.91
C ASN A 159 6.61 -33.07 -39.16
N VAL A 160 5.62 -32.45 -39.80
CA VAL A 160 4.97 -33.07 -40.94
C VAL A 160 5.85 -32.96 -42.16
N GLY A 161 6.27 -34.13 -42.64
CA GLY A 161 7.03 -34.33 -43.86
C GLY A 161 6.21 -35.10 -44.89
N TRP A 162 6.68 -35.06 -46.14
CA TRP A 162 6.19 -35.93 -47.20
C TRP A 162 7.21 -37.04 -47.42
N ASP A 163 6.80 -38.30 -47.21
CA ASP A 163 7.60 -39.45 -47.60
C ASP A 163 7.07 -39.96 -48.94
N SER A 164 7.91 -39.91 -49.97
CA SER A 164 7.55 -40.32 -51.34
C SER A 164 7.30 -41.83 -51.49
N CYS A 165 7.66 -42.66 -50.51
CA CYS A 165 7.41 -44.10 -50.53
C CYS A 165 6.83 -44.65 -49.21
N LYS A 166 5.98 -43.87 -48.53
CA LYS A 166 5.34 -44.31 -47.28
C LYS A 166 4.59 -45.64 -47.44
N TYR A 167 3.88 -45.81 -48.54
CA TYR A 167 3.14 -47.05 -48.84
C TYR A 167 3.74 -47.73 -50.06
N ASN A 168 4.32 -48.91 -49.85
CA ASN A 168 4.81 -49.75 -50.95
C ASN A 168 3.66 -50.62 -51.47
N THR A 169 3.25 -50.40 -52.73
CA THR A 169 2.16 -51.13 -53.37
C THR A 169 2.65 -51.90 -54.59
N VAL A 170 1.83 -52.82 -55.09
CA VAL A 170 2.16 -53.66 -56.27
C VAL A 170 2.43 -52.83 -57.54
N ILE A 171 1.97 -51.58 -57.58
CA ILE A 171 2.10 -50.63 -58.69
C ILE A 171 3.16 -49.54 -58.44
N GLY A 172 3.90 -49.63 -57.32
CA GLY A 172 4.97 -48.70 -56.96
C GLY A 172 4.78 -48.02 -55.61
N CYS A 173 5.67 -47.07 -55.32
CA CYS A 173 5.63 -46.23 -54.13
C CYS A 173 4.50 -45.20 -54.22
N ILE A 174 3.60 -45.19 -53.24
CA ILE A 174 2.63 -44.10 -53.04
C ILE A 174 3.13 -43.25 -51.87
N GLY A 175 3.35 -41.96 -52.15
CA GLY A 175 3.76 -41.00 -51.14
C GLY A 175 2.65 -40.74 -50.11
N GLY A 176 3.04 -40.36 -48.91
CA GLY A 176 2.10 -40.00 -47.86
C GLY A 176 2.70 -39.07 -46.82
N PHE A 177 1.82 -38.36 -46.12
CA PHE A 177 2.21 -37.53 -44.98
C PHE A 177 2.74 -38.40 -43.85
N THR A 178 3.90 -38.02 -43.32
CA THR A 178 4.53 -38.60 -42.14
C THR A 178 4.72 -37.51 -41.10
N GLY A 179 4.89 -37.90 -39.83
CA GLY A 179 5.02 -36.97 -38.71
C GLY A 179 3.75 -36.82 -37.89
N ASP A 180 3.85 -35.98 -36.87
CA ASP A 180 2.85 -35.73 -35.85
C ASP A 180 2.75 -34.24 -35.51
N PHE A 181 1.69 -33.92 -34.78
CA PHE A 181 1.44 -32.59 -34.23
C PHE A 181 1.25 -32.72 -32.71
N TYR A 182 1.76 -31.74 -31.96
CA TYR A 182 1.37 -31.58 -30.55
C TYR A 182 1.20 -30.10 -30.21
N GLY A 183 0.29 -29.84 -29.27
CA GLY A 183 -0.01 -28.50 -28.81
C GLY A 183 1.08 -27.96 -27.89
N ARG A 184 1.36 -26.66 -28.01
CA ARG A 184 2.38 -25.95 -27.20
C ARG A 184 1.91 -25.56 -25.80
N LEU A 185 0.66 -25.87 -25.45
CA LEU A 185 0.08 -25.64 -24.12
C LEU A 185 -0.26 -26.95 -23.41
N ASN A 186 0.21 -28.09 -23.93
CA ASN A 186 -0.15 -29.39 -23.41
C ASN A 186 0.35 -29.63 -21.97
N ASN A 187 1.41 -28.95 -21.51
CA ASN A 187 1.89 -28.99 -20.13
C ASN A 187 1.50 -27.72 -19.33
N GLY A 188 0.48 -27.00 -19.79
CA GLY A 188 -0.06 -25.81 -19.12
C GLY A 188 0.84 -24.58 -19.25
N GLY A 189 1.72 -24.53 -20.26
CA GLY A 189 2.53 -23.36 -20.58
C GLY A 189 3.73 -23.15 -19.66
N VAL A 190 4.56 -22.17 -20.03
CA VAL A 190 5.82 -21.83 -19.37
C VAL A 190 5.83 -20.42 -18.82
N CYS A 191 6.65 -20.19 -17.79
CA CYS A 191 6.96 -18.87 -17.25
C CYS A 191 8.48 -18.65 -17.35
N PRO A 192 8.95 -17.43 -17.68
CA PRO A 192 8.20 -16.18 -17.87
C PRO A 192 7.33 -16.13 -19.12
N GLY A 193 6.30 -15.28 -19.07
CA GLY A 193 5.34 -15.11 -20.15
C GLY A 193 5.86 -14.19 -21.25
N PRO A 194 5.18 -14.09 -22.41
CA PRO A 194 5.61 -13.25 -23.53
C PRO A 194 5.65 -11.76 -23.19
N GLN A 195 4.90 -11.31 -22.17
CA GLN A 195 4.89 -9.93 -21.71
C GLN A 195 6.20 -9.52 -21.00
N ASP A 196 7.03 -10.49 -20.58
CA ASP A 196 8.34 -10.26 -19.97
C ASP A 196 9.47 -10.09 -21.00
N PHE A 197 9.13 -10.18 -22.29
CA PHE A 197 10.05 -10.20 -23.42
C PHE A 197 9.67 -9.11 -24.42
N GLY A 198 10.67 -8.44 -24.98
CA GLY A 198 10.48 -7.25 -25.83
C GLY A 198 10.35 -7.56 -27.32
N GLY A 199 10.59 -8.81 -27.72
CA GLY A 199 10.63 -9.26 -29.11
C GLY A 199 10.04 -10.64 -29.31
N ASN A 200 10.68 -11.46 -30.16
CA ASN A 200 10.19 -12.80 -30.47
C ASN A 200 10.32 -13.70 -29.23
N PHE A 201 9.18 -14.01 -28.61
CA PHE A 201 9.10 -14.82 -27.39
C PHE A 201 9.87 -16.14 -27.51
N ASP A 202 9.74 -16.86 -28.63
CA ASP A 202 10.33 -18.21 -28.74
C ASP A 202 11.86 -18.19 -28.72
N ASP A 203 12.46 -17.16 -29.32
CA ASP A 203 13.92 -17.00 -29.37
C ASP A 203 14.45 -16.43 -28.05
N GLU A 204 13.75 -15.43 -27.49
CA GLU A 204 14.13 -14.81 -26.22
C GLU A 204 13.97 -15.77 -25.04
N TYR A 205 12.88 -16.53 -25.00
CA TYR A 205 12.64 -17.53 -23.97
C TYR A 205 13.69 -18.65 -24.03
N LYS A 206 14.09 -19.12 -25.22
CA LYS A 206 15.17 -20.11 -25.36
C LYS A 206 16.51 -19.58 -24.84
N LYS A 207 16.84 -18.32 -25.14
CA LYS A 207 18.06 -17.67 -24.61
C LYS A 207 17.98 -17.53 -23.09
N TRP A 208 16.87 -17.01 -22.59
CA TRP A 208 16.62 -16.86 -21.16
C TRP A 208 16.73 -18.20 -20.43
N LYS A 209 16.07 -19.25 -20.93
CA LYS A 209 16.08 -20.59 -20.32
C LYS A 209 17.49 -21.17 -20.28
N LYS A 210 18.26 -21.03 -21.36
CA LYS A 210 19.66 -21.46 -21.41
C LYS A 210 20.55 -20.76 -20.37
N SER A 211 20.29 -19.47 -20.10
CA SER A 211 21.00 -18.73 -19.05
C SER A 211 20.47 -19.07 -17.65
N ASN A 212 19.16 -19.29 -17.50
CA ASN A 212 18.52 -19.59 -16.22
C ASN A 212 18.87 -20.99 -15.68
N ASP A 213 18.99 -21.98 -16.58
CA ASP A 213 19.29 -23.37 -16.24
C ASP A 213 20.74 -23.58 -15.76
N LYS A 214 21.61 -22.57 -15.90
CA LYS A 214 22.97 -22.60 -15.34
C LYS A 214 22.92 -22.41 -13.82
N PRO A 215 23.79 -23.09 -13.04
CA PRO A 215 23.93 -22.83 -11.61
C PRO A 215 24.39 -21.39 -11.32
N ASP A 216 23.94 -20.82 -10.21
CA ASP A 216 24.32 -19.48 -9.76
C ASP A 216 25.83 -19.37 -9.50
N PRO A 217 26.45 -18.17 -9.65
CA PRO A 217 27.88 -18.02 -9.46
C PRO A 217 28.29 -18.28 -8.01
N VAL A 218 29.49 -18.82 -7.82
CA VAL A 218 30.07 -18.99 -6.49
C VAL A 218 30.59 -17.65 -5.99
N ILE A 219 30.15 -17.27 -4.80
CA ILE A 219 30.64 -16.09 -4.07
C ILE A 219 31.74 -16.56 -3.12
N ASP A 220 32.92 -15.97 -3.23
CA ASP A 220 34.01 -16.24 -2.29
C ASP A 220 33.60 -15.77 -0.87
N PRO A 221 33.61 -16.67 0.13
CA PRO A 221 33.14 -16.37 1.48
C PRO A 221 34.02 -15.34 2.22
N HIS A 222 35.26 -15.12 1.79
CA HIS A 222 36.19 -14.17 2.43
C HIS A 222 36.19 -12.81 1.74
N THR A 223 36.09 -12.78 0.41
CA THR A 223 36.19 -11.53 -0.37
C THR A 223 34.83 -10.97 -0.78
N GLN A 224 33.75 -11.75 -0.63
CA GLN A 224 32.39 -11.45 -1.14
C GLN A 224 32.35 -11.09 -2.64
N LYS A 225 33.40 -11.44 -3.38
CA LYS A 225 33.44 -11.23 -4.82
C LYS A 225 32.88 -12.46 -5.52
N MET A 226 32.04 -12.21 -6.53
CA MET A 226 31.63 -13.24 -7.48
C MET A 226 32.85 -13.69 -8.28
N GLU A 227 32.86 -14.96 -8.67
CA GLU A 227 33.84 -15.48 -9.61
C GLU A 227 33.85 -14.68 -10.94
N THR A 228 35.01 -14.63 -11.59
CA THR A 228 35.15 -13.93 -12.87
C THR A 228 34.39 -14.66 -13.99
N ALA A 229 34.01 -13.94 -15.06
CA ALA A 229 33.30 -14.53 -16.20
C ALA A 229 34.06 -15.72 -16.83
N ALA A 230 35.39 -15.71 -16.82
CA ALA A 230 36.21 -16.82 -17.31
C ALA A 230 36.11 -18.07 -16.41
N GLN A 231 36.06 -17.87 -15.08
CA GLN A 231 35.89 -18.95 -14.10
C GLN A 231 34.47 -19.53 -14.18
N ALA A 232 33.45 -18.66 -14.21
CA ALA A 232 32.05 -19.06 -14.37
C ALA A 232 31.85 -19.87 -15.67
N ASN A 233 32.39 -19.42 -16.80
CA ASN A 233 32.30 -20.14 -18.07
C ASN A 233 32.99 -21.52 -18.02
N THR A 234 34.11 -21.63 -17.31
CA THR A 234 34.84 -22.91 -17.15
C THR A 234 34.07 -23.89 -16.26
N ALA A 235 33.43 -23.38 -15.21
CA ALA A 235 32.62 -24.16 -14.26
C ALA A 235 31.18 -24.42 -14.76
N GLY A 236 30.75 -23.75 -15.82
CA GLY A 236 29.37 -23.81 -16.33
C GLY A 236 28.37 -23.02 -15.49
N HIS A 237 28.83 -22.10 -14.64
CA HIS A 237 28.00 -21.22 -13.82
C HIS A 237 27.49 -20.00 -14.61
N LYS A 238 26.46 -19.32 -14.08
CA LYS A 238 25.94 -18.07 -14.64
C LYS A 238 27.01 -16.99 -14.63
N THR A 239 27.22 -16.37 -15.79
CA THR A 239 28.04 -15.16 -15.94
C THR A 239 27.24 -13.91 -15.58
N CYS A 240 27.91 -12.75 -15.44
CA CYS A 240 27.20 -11.48 -15.25
C CYS A 240 26.20 -11.19 -16.38
N ASP A 241 26.51 -11.57 -17.63
CA ASP A 241 25.62 -11.41 -18.77
C ASP A 241 24.41 -12.36 -18.70
N ASP A 242 24.61 -13.59 -18.20
CA ASP A 242 23.51 -14.52 -17.93
C ASP A 242 22.58 -13.96 -16.84
N ILE A 243 23.13 -13.38 -15.78
CA ILE A 243 22.36 -12.75 -14.69
C ILE A 243 21.55 -11.56 -15.22
N ALA A 244 22.15 -10.72 -16.06
CA ALA A 244 21.46 -9.61 -16.71
C ALA A 244 20.34 -10.09 -17.64
N THR A 245 20.55 -11.22 -18.32
CA THR A 245 19.54 -11.85 -19.19
C THR A 245 18.38 -12.44 -18.38
N VAL A 246 18.68 -13.10 -17.26
CA VAL A 246 17.68 -13.72 -16.40
C VAL A 246 16.80 -12.65 -15.74
N GLY A 247 17.42 -11.60 -15.20
CA GLY A 247 16.72 -10.50 -14.53
C GLY A 247 15.98 -10.93 -13.25
N ASN A 248 15.65 -9.97 -12.40
CA ASN A 248 14.85 -10.21 -11.19
C ASN A 248 13.39 -9.75 -11.34
N ASP A 249 13.06 -9.11 -12.47
CA ASP A 249 11.78 -8.44 -12.71
C ASP A 249 10.79 -9.29 -13.52
N LYS A 250 11.22 -10.46 -14.01
CA LYS A 250 10.41 -11.38 -14.81
C LYS A 250 9.44 -12.21 -13.97
N HIS A 251 8.29 -12.51 -14.54
CA HIS A 251 7.26 -13.34 -13.90
C HIS A 251 7.61 -14.83 -13.98
N THR A 252 8.44 -15.33 -13.06
CA THR A 252 8.98 -16.70 -13.11
C THR A 252 8.09 -17.76 -12.43
N GLU A 253 7.19 -17.36 -11.54
CA GLU A 253 6.41 -18.30 -10.72
C GLU A 253 5.05 -18.58 -11.35
N LYS A 254 4.77 -19.85 -11.68
CA LYS A 254 3.50 -20.27 -12.29
C LYS A 254 2.48 -20.63 -11.21
N ILE A 255 1.37 -19.90 -11.16
CA ILE A 255 0.25 -20.17 -10.24
C ILE A 255 -1.05 -20.08 -11.04
N ASP A 256 -1.85 -21.14 -11.03
CA ASP A 256 -3.17 -21.22 -11.67
C ASP A 256 -3.21 -20.78 -13.15
N GLY A 257 -2.15 -21.08 -13.91
CA GLY A 257 -2.06 -20.76 -15.35
C GLY A 257 -1.67 -19.31 -15.67
N LEU A 258 -1.26 -18.55 -14.66
CA LEU A 258 -0.65 -17.23 -14.79
C LEU A 258 0.79 -17.25 -14.25
N CYS A 259 1.61 -16.34 -14.77
CA CYS A 259 2.97 -16.13 -14.31
C CYS A 259 3.02 -14.91 -13.38
N TYR A 260 3.59 -15.07 -12.20
CA TYR A 260 3.79 -14.02 -11.21
C TYR A 260 5.29 -13.77 -10.98
N LYS A 261 5.61 -12.57 -10.50
CA LYS A 261 6.97 -12.27 -10.06
C LYS A 261 7.28 -13.04 -8.78
N LYS A 262 8.56 -13.30 -8.58
CA LYS A 262 9.02 -13.93 -7.36
C LYS A 262 8.71 -13.04 -6.16
N CYS A 263 8.18 -13.64 -5.10
CA CYS A 263 8.02 -12.94 -3.84
C CYS A 263 9.36 -12.43 -3.26
N PRO A 264 9.41 -11.24 -2.66
CA PRO A 264 10.62 -10.73 -2.03
C PRO A 264 11.01 -11.57 -0.82
N ALA A 265 12.30 -11.59 -0.48
CA ALA A 265 12.84 -12.44 0.60
C ALA A 265 12.16 -12.19 1.97
N ASP A 266 11.72 -10.95 2.23
CA ASP A 266 11.03 -10.58 3.47
C ASP A 266 9.59 -11.12 3.56
N TYR A 267 8.98 -11.49 2.43
CA TYR A 267 7.61 -11.99 2.32
C TYR A 267 7.55 -13.20 1.38
N PRO A 268 8.05 -14.38 1.79
CA PRO A 268 8.37 -15.46 0.87
C PRO A 268 7.17 -16.23 0.28
N GLN A 269 5.94 -15.98 0.74
CA GLN A 269 4.77 -16.79 0.35
C GLN A 269 3.69 -15.95 -0.33
N HIS A 270 3.02 -16.51 -1.34
CA HIS A 270 1.83 -15.91 -1.94
C HIS A 270 0.58 -16.10 -1.07
N ILE A 271 -0.32 -15.11 -1.09
CA ILE A 271 -1.62 -15.24 -0.45
C ILE A 271 -2.51 -16.21 -1.26
N PRO A 272 -3.09 -17.25 -0.63
CA PRO A 272 -4.04 -18.14 -1.28
C PRO A 272 -5.22 -17.36 -1.90
N GLY A 273 -5.48 -17.60 -3.19
CA GLY A 273 -6.53 -16.90 -3.95
C GLY A 273 -6.18 -15.47 -4.38
N ALA A 274 -5.04 -14.93 -3.95
CA ALA A 274 -4.53 -13.61 -4.38
C ALA A 274 -3.01 -13.67 -4.64
N PRO A 275 -2.55 -14.36 -5.70
CA PRO A 275 -1.13 -14.60 -5.93
C PRO A 275 -0.32 -13.32 -6.27
N TYR A 276 -0.99 -12.22 -6.59
CA TYR A 276 -0.36 -10.91 -6.79
C TYR A 276 0.09 -10.24 -5.48
N LEU A 277 -0.19 -10.86 -4.32
CA LEU A 277 0.22 -10.43 -3.00
C LEU A 277 1.11 -11.49 -2.34
N CYS A 278 2.18 -11.03 -1.69
CA CYS A 278 3.07 -11.86 -0.88
C CYS A 278 2.97 -11.49 0.60
N TYR A 279 3.13 -12.46 1.48
CA TYR A 279 3.10 -12.31 2.94
C TYR A 279 4.17 -13.18 3.62
N LYS A 280 4.38 -13.00 4.93
CA LYS A 280 5.45 -13.69 5.68
C LYS A 280 5.22 -15.18 5.92
N GLY A 281 4.03 -15.70 5.62
CA GLY A 281 3.63 -17.06 5.95
C GLY A 281 2.94 -17.15 7.32
N GLY A 282 2.12 -18.19 7.49
CA GLY A 282 1.32 -18.42 8.69
C GLY A 282 -0.16 -18.10 8.50
N ASP A 283 -0.81 -17.64 9.56
CA ASP A 283 -2.24 -17.29 9.52
C ASP A 283 -2.47 -16.01 8.70
N LEU A 284 -3.44 -16.03 7.78
CA LEU A 284 -3.79 -14.85 6.96
C LEU A 284 -4.50 -13.76 7.76
N SER A 285 -5.26 -14.18 8.77
CA SER A 285 -5.94 -13.27 9.68
C SER A 285 -6.25 -13.97 10.99
N TYR A 286 -6.37 -13.19 12.06
CA TYR A 286 -6.85 -13.68 13.33
C TYR A 286 -7.69 -12.61 14.03
N ASP A 287 -8.58 -13.03 14.93
CA ASP A 287 -9.43 -12.11 15.66
C ASP A 287 -8.65 -11.44 16.79
N ARG A 288 -8.81 -10.12 16.93
CA ARG A 288 -8.17 -9.31 17.98
C ARG A 288 -9.14 -8.83 19.07
N GLY A 289 -10.39 -9.32 19.02
CA GLY A 289 -11.46 -9.03 19.97
C GLY A 289 -12.30 -7.80 19.59
N GLY A 290 -13.42 -7.63 20.30
CA GLY A 290 -14.32 -6.49 20.16
C GLY A 290 -13.67 -5.17 20.56
N GLY A 291 -14.01 -4.10 19.82
CA GLY A 291 -13.53 -2.75 20.09
C GLY A 291 -14.27 -2.13 21.27
N ASP A 292 -13.54 -1.42 22.11
CA ASP A 292 -14.12 -0.65 23.22
C ASP A 292 -14.43 0.77 22.78
N VAL A 293 -15.46 1.36 23.37
CA VAL A 293 -15.74 2.78 23.15
C VAL A 293 -14.66 3.60 23.85
N PRO A 294 -13.92 4.46 23.13
CA PRO A 294 -12.95 5.40 23.72
C PRO A 294 -13.60 6.31 24.76
N ALA A 295 -12.83 6.71 25.77
CA ALA A 295 -13.30 7.66 26.78
C ALA A 295 -13.60 9.03 26.13
N MET A 296 -14.79 9.59 26.39
CA MET A 296 -15.25 10.84 25.78
C MET A 296 -14.59 12.10 26.35
N PHE A 297 -14.04 12.03 27.57
CA PHE A 297 -13.43 13.17 28.24
C PHE A 297 -12.12 12.77 28.90
N SER A 298 -11.06 13.54 28.63
CA SER A 298 -9.80 13.47 29.38
C SER A 298 -9.42 14.84 29.93
N PHE A 299 -8.98 14.86 31.20
CA PHE A 299 -8.54 16.07 31.90
C PHE A 299 -7.11 15.83 32.42
N PHE A 300 -6.13 16.62 31.96
CA PHE A 300 -4.69 16.43 32.30
C PHE A 300 -4.20 14.98 32.10
N GLN A 301 -4.52 14.33 30.97
CA GLN A 301 -4.24 12.91 30.72
C GLN A 301 -4.82 11.92 31.76
N LYS A 302 -5.60 12.39 32.73
CA LYS A 302 -6.39 11.56 33.63
C LYS A 302 -7.81 11.50 33.09
N TYR A 303 -8.21 10.30 32.71
CA TYR A 303 -9.53 10.03 32.17
C TYR A 303 -10.53 10.05 33.33
N THR A 304 -11.47 11.00 33.28
CA THR A 304 -12.64 10.99 34.14
C THR A 304 -13.71 10.15 33.46
N TRP A 305 -13.92 8.96 34.01
CA TRP A 305 -14.99 8.04 33.65
C TRP A 305 -16.38 8.69 33.83
N PRO A 306 -17.43 8.24 33.11
CA PRO A 306 -18.75 8.12 33.71
C PRO A 306 -18.79 6.99 34.75
#